data_AF-A0A1H4I1R9-F1
#
_entry.id   AF-A0A1H4I1R9-F1
#
_cell.length_a   1.000
_cell.length_b   1.000
_cell.length_c   1.000
_cell.angle_alpha   90.00
_cell.angle_beta   90.00
_cell.angle_gamma   90.00
#
_symmetry.space_group_name_H-M   'P 1'
#
loop_
_entity.id
_entity.type
_entity.pdbx_description
1 polymer ?
#
loop_
_entity_poly.entity_id
_entity_poly.type
_entity_poly.pdbx_seq_one_letter_code
_entity_poly.pdbx_strand_id
1 'polypeptide(L)' 'MGSPYTRWSVSEYMRHRFMNTGQVPDRDELQAEFAGIDQTELHEGIAEFDAIVGTGGAACES' A
#
# COMPACT_ATOMS: atom_id res chain seq x y z
N MET A 1 -23.11 -2.27 -2.98
CA MET A 1 -22.30 -3.12 -2.08
C MET A 1 -20.88 -2.59 -2.16
N GLY A 2 -20.29 -2.22 -1.02
CA GLY A 2 -18.88 -1.86 -0.98
C GLY A 2 -18.03 -3.07 -1.40
N SER A 3 -16.89 -2.79 -1.99
CA SER A 3 -15.83 -3.78 -2.21
C SER A 3 -15.34 -4.34 -0.86
N PRO A 4 -14.91 -5.61 -0.81
CA PRO A 4 -14.42 -6.25 0.42
C PRO A 4 -13.01 -5.77 0.82
N TYR A 5 -12.39 -4.93 0.01
CA TYR A 5 -11.04 -4.46 0.20
C TYR A 5 -10.99 -3.35 1.24
N THR A 6 -9.98 -3.42 2.09
CA THR A 6 -9.70 -2.44 3.14
C THR A 6 -8.28 -1.94 3.00
N ARG A 7 -7.92 -0.88 3.74
CA ARG A 7 -6.56 -0.37 3.87
C ARG A 7 -5.54 -1.46 4.18
N TRP A 8 -5.92 -2.46 4.97
CA TRP A 8 -5.07 -3.60 5.29
C TRP A 8 -4.75 -4.46 4.05
N SER A 9 -5.74 -4.69 3.18
CA SER A 9 -5.56 -5.44 1.93
C SER A 9 -4.53 -4.76 1.02
N VAL A 10 -4.58 -3.43 0.95
CA VAL A 10 -3.68 -2.59 0.14
C VAL A 10 -2.25 -2.64 0.69
N SER A 11 -2.08 -2.38 1.99
CA SER A 11 -0.77 -2.39 2.65
C SER A 11 -0.09 -3.77 2.55
N GLU A 12 -0.83 -4.86 2.78
CA GLU A 12 -0.30 -6.22 2.65
C GLU A 12 0.10 -6.57 1.21
N TYR A 13 -0.69 -6.15 0.22
CA TYR A 13 -0.35 -6.36 -1.19
C TYR A 13 0.94 -5.62 -1.56
N MET A 14 1.07 -4.35 -1.16
CA MET A 14 2.28 -3.56 -1.39
C MET A 14 3.49 -4.21 -0.72
N ARG A 15 3.34 -4.69 0.51
CA ARG A 15 4.39 -5.42 1.24
C ARG A 15 4.80 -6.69 0.51
N HIS A 16 3.85 -7.51 0.10
CA HIS A 16 4.13 -8.76 -0.61
C HIS A 16 4.81 -8.50 -1.96
N ARG A 17 4.33 -7.49 -2.71
CA ARG A 17 4.91 -7.11 -4.00
C ARG A 17 6.35 -6.62 -3.83
N PHE A 18 6.57 -5.69 -2.89
CA PHE A 18 7.90 -5.18 -2.57
C PHE A 18 8.86 -6.29 -2.12
N MET A 19 8.42 -7.22 -1.27
CA MET A 19 9.26 -8.34 -0.83
C MET A 19 9.65 -9.31 -1.95
N ASN A 20 8.79 -9.48 -2.96
CA ASN A 20 9.06 -10.41 -4.07
C ASN A 20 9.80 -9.76 -5.25
N THR A 21 9.56 -8.48 -5.54
CA THR A 21 10.11 -7.80 -6.73
C THR A 21 11.11 -6.69 -6.38
N GLY A 22 11.15 -6.23 -5.13
CA GLY A 22 11.89 -5.04 -4.72
C GLY A 22 11.26 -3.72 -5.19
N GLN A 23 10.06 -3.77 -5.78
CA GLN A 23 9.40 -2.60 -6.37
C GLN A 23 8.06 -2.32 -5.68
N VAL A 24 7.79 -1.04 -5.42
CA VAL A 24 6.50 -0.56 -4.92
C VAL A 24 5.56 -0.38 -6.12
N PRO A 25 4.35 -0.98 -6.12
CA PRO A 25 3.39 -0.77 -7.19
C PRO A 25 2.90 0.68 -7.19
N ASP A 26 2.64 1.21 -8.39
CA ASP A 26 2.09 2.56 -8.53
C ASP A 26 0.58 2.61 -8.29
N ARG A 27 0.03 3.82 -8.29
CA ARG A 27 -1.39 4.03 -7.97
C ARG A 27 -2.33 3.45 -9.03
N ASP A 28 -1.97 3.48 -10.30
CA ASP A 28 -2.80 2.92 -11.37
C ASP A 28 -2.85 1.39 -11.25
N GLU A 29 -1.73 0.75 -10.93
CA GLU A 29 -1.69 -0.69 -10.62
C GLU A 29 -2.59 -1.04 -9.42
N LEU A 30 -2.51 -0.26 -8.34
CA LEU A 30 -3.34 -0.48 -7.16
C LEU A 30 -4.83 -0.24 -7.44
N GLN A 31 -5.18 0.74 -8.27
CA GLN A 31 -6.58 0.97 -8.67
C GLN A 31 -7.13 -0.14 -9.55
N ALA A 32 -6.29 -0.74 -10.40
CA ALA A 32 -6.67 -1.90 -11.20
C ALA A 32 -6.85 -3.16 -10.34
N GLU A 33 -5.91 -3.42 -9.41
CA GLU A 33 -5.97 -4.58 -8.51
C GLU A 33 -7.15 -4.47 -7.53
N PHE A 34 -7.35 -3.30 -6.93
CA PHE A 34 -8.39 -3.01 -5.95
C PHE A 34 -9.60 -2.32 -6.59
N ALA A 35 -10.01 -2.79 -7.77
CA ALA A 35 -11.13 -2.18 -8.50
C ALA A 35 -12.39 -2.07 -7.62
N GLY A 36 -12.90 -0.84 -7.49
CA GLY A 36 -14.08 -0.54 -6.69
C GLY A 36 -13.83 -0.34 -5.20
N ILE A 37 -12.58 -0.36 -4.73
CA ILE A 37 -12.20 0.06 -3.36
C ILE A 37 -12.61 1.51 -3.08
N ASP A 38 -13.01 1.77 -1.84
CA ASP A 38 -13.13 3.14 -1.36
C ASP A 38 -11.79 3.86 -1.46
N GLN A 39 -11.80 5.10 -1.95
CA GLN A 39 -10.55 5.85 -2.14
C GLN A 39 -9.87 6.18 -0.81
N THR A 40 -10.60 6.31 0.30
CA THR A 40 -10.03 6.52 1.63
C THR A 40 -9.26 5.28 2.06
N GLU A 41 -9.86 4.08 1.95
CA GLU A 41 -9.20 2.81 2.26
C GLU A 41 -7.93 2.61 1.41
N LEU A 42 -8.00 2.96 0.12
CA LEU A 42 -6.84 2.90 -0.77
C LEU A 42 -5.70 3.82 -0.33
N HIS A 43 -6.03 5.09 -0.04
CA HIS A 43 -5.04 6.09 0.37
C HIS A 43 -4.44 5.77 1.73
N GLU A 44 -5.26 5.34 2.70
CA GLU A 44 -4.78 4.94 4.02
C GLU A 44 -3.86 3.72 3.94
N GLY A 45 -4.18 2.72 3.12
CA GLY A 45 -3.33 1.54 2.95
C GLY A 45 -1.95 1.86 2.35
N ILE A 46 -1.89 2.79 1.39
CA ILE A 46 -0.63 3.30 0.83
C ILE A 46 0.19 4.01 1.91
N ALA A 47 -0.44 4.94 2.65
CA ALA A 47 0.23 5.69 3.71
C ALA A 47 0.76 4.78 4.83
N GLU A 48 0.01 3.73 5.20
CA GLU A 48 0.48 2.74 6.19
C GLU A 48 1.72 2.00 5.70
N PHE A 49 1.74 1.58 4.43
CA PHE A 49 2.90 0.93 3.84
C PHE A 49 4.11 1.86 3.84
N ASP A 50 3.95 3.10 3.37
CA ASP A 50 5.03 4.10 3.33
C ASP A 50 5.57 4.40 4.73
N ALA A 51 4.72 4.44 5.77
CA ALA A 51 5.16 4.61 7.14
C ALA A 51 6.03 3.44 7.63
N ILE A 52 5.68 2.19 7.28
CA ILE A 52 6.43 0.98 7.65
C ILE A 52 7.79 0.95 6.94
N VAL A 53 7.81 1.19 5.62
CA VAL A 53 9.05 1.15 4.82
C VAL A 53 9.93 2.38 5.11
N GLY A 54 9.32 3.56 5.24
CA GLY A 54 10.00 4.81 5.58
C GLY A 54 10.65 4.78 6.98
N THR A 55 10.01 4.15 7.97
CA THR A 55 10.61 3.96 9.30
C THR A 55 11.80 2.99 9.26
N GLY A 56 11.85 2.08 8.29
CA GLY A 56 13.00 1.19 8.07
C GLY A 56 14.23 1.89 7.46
N GLY A 57 14.07 3.09 6.90
CA GLY A 57 15.15 3.89 6.28
C GLY A 57 15.45 5.24 6.94
N ALA A 58 14.55 5.78 7.78
CA ALA A 58 14.63 7.13 8.34
C ALA A 58 14.93 7.18 9.85
N ALA A 59 15.56 6.14 10.42
CA ALA A 59 16.12 6.19 11.78
C ALA A 59 17.63 6.52 11.80
N CYS A 60 18.21 6.87 10.65
CA CYS A 60 19.48 7.56 10.58
C CYS A 60 19.20 8.93 9.94
N GLU A 61 19.65 10.02 10.57
CA GLU A 61 19.55 11.43 10.15
C GLU A 61 18.21 12.10 10.52
N SER A 62 18.10 13.07 11.44
CA SER A 62 19.03 13.82 12.31
C SER A 62 18.27 14.36 13.52
#